data_AF-A0A7C9DJP1-F1
#
_entry.id   AF-A0A7C9DJP1-F1
#
_cell.length_a   1.000
_cell.length_b   1.000
_cell.length_c   1.000
_cell.angle_alpha   90.00
_cell.angle_beta   90.00
_cell.angle_gamma   90.00
#
_symmetry.space_group_name_H-M   'P 1'
#
loop_
_entity.id
_entity.type
_entity.pdbx_description
1 polymer ?
#
loop_
_entity_poly.entity_id
_entity_poly.type
_entity_poly.pdbx_seq_one_letter_code
_entity_poly.pdbx_strand_id
1 'polypeptide(L)'
;MGKTRGMGAARKLKSHRRRQRWADKSYKKSHLGNEWKKPFAGSSHAKGIVLEKIGIEAKQPNSAIRKCARVQLIKNGKKIAAFVPNDGCLNFIEENDEVLIAGFGRKGHAVGDIPGVRFKVV
;
A
#
# COMPACT_ATOMS: atom_id res chain seq x y z
N MET A 1 5.81 -28.14 -27.24
CA MET A 1 6.76 -29.02 -26.52
C MET A 1 6.41 -29.07 -25.03
N GLY A 2 6.26 -30.27 -24.45
CA GLY A 2 5.85 -30.48 -23.05
C GLY A 2 7.02 -30.64 -22.07
N LYS A 3 6.69 -30.85 -20.78
CA LYS A 3 7.68 -31.13 -19.71
C LYS A 3 8.34 -32.50 -19.94
N THR A 4 9.60 -32.65 -19.52
CA THR A 4 10.32 -33.94 -19.55
C THR A 4 9.67 -34.96 -18.62
N ARG A 5 9.51 -36.21 -19.09
CA ARG A 5 8.84 -37.32 -18.36
C ARG A 5 9.75 -38.49 -17.98
N GLY A 6 11.05 -38.42 -18.30
CA GLY A 6 11.99 -39.51 -18.02
C GLY A 6 12.27 -39.71 -16.52
N MET A 7 12.51 -40.96 -16.12
CA MET A 7 13.06 -41.28 -14.80
C MET A 7 14.42 -40.58 -14.63
N GLY A 8 14.65 -39.94 -13.47
CA GLY A 8 15.85 -39.11 -13.23
C GLY A 8 15.74 -37.64 -13.64
N ALA A 9 14.64 -37.18 -14.28
CA ALA A 9 14.48 -35.78 -14.71
C ALA A 9 14.10 -34.79 -13.57
N ALA A 10 14.06 -35.24 -12.31
CA ALA A 10 13.61 -34.44 -11.17
C ALA A 10 14.34 -33.10 -11.00
N ARG A 11 15.68 -33.08 -11.18
CA ARG A 11 16.49 -31.86 -11.07
C ARG A 11 16.06 -30.80 -12.10
N LYS A 12 15.84 -31.21 -13.35
CA LYS A 12 15.39 -30.33 -14.44
C LYS A 12 14.02 -29.75 -14.15
N LEU A 13 13.07 -30.59 -13.70
CA LEU A 13 11.72 -30.15 -13.33
C LEU A 13 11.72 -29.16 -12.16
N LYS A 14 12.55 -29.40 -11.13
CA LYS A 14 12.71 -28.50 -9.97
C LYS A 14 13.28 -27.14 -10.39
N SER A 15 14.38 -27.12 -11.14
CA SER A 15 15.00 -25.89 -11.63
C SER A 15 14.06 -25.10 -12.55
N HIS A 16 13.35 -25.79 -13.44
CA HIS A 16 12.35 -25.17 -14.31
C HIS A 16 11.22 -24.53 -13.48
N ARG A 17 10.66 -25.24 -12.49
CA ARG A 17 9.62 -24.67 -11.62
C ARG A 17 10.13 -23.48 -10.82
N ARG A 18 11.35 -23.52 -10.29
CA ARG A 18 11.97 -22.37 -9.59
C ARG A 18 12.08 -21.15 -10.49
N ARG A 19 12.55 -21.32 -11.74
CA ARG A 19 12.66 -20.22 -12.71
C ARG A 19 11.30 -19.65 -13.07
N GLN A 20 10.32 -20.51 -13.36
CA GLN A 20 8.95 -20.08 -13.70
C GLN A 20 8.23 -19.41 -12.54
N ARG A 21 8.54 -19.78 -11.29
CA ARG A 21 7.93 -19.16 -10.11
C ARG A 21 8.21 -17.66 -10.01
N TRP A 22 9.32 -17.18 -10.57
CA TRP A 22 9.62 -15.74 -10.62
C TRP A 22 8.72 -14.94 -11.55
N ALA A 23 8.01 -15.58 -12.48
CA ALA A 23 6.99 -14.91 -13.30
C ALA A 23 5.69 -14.65 -12.51
N ASP A 24 5.47 -15.37 -11.41
CA ASP A 24 4.34 -15.11 -10.51
C ASP A 24 4.57 -13.80 -9.73
N LYS A 25 3.65 -12.85 -9.93
CA LYS A 25 3.72 -11.52 -9.32
C LYS A 25 3.71 -11.56 -7.79
N SER A 26 2.92 -12.48 -7.20
CA SER A 26 2.81 -12.61 -5.75
C SER A 26 4.11 -13.16 -5.15
N TYR A 27 4.67 -14.18 -5.78
CA TYR A 27 5.95 -14.77 -5.38
C TYR A 27 7.09 -13.76 -5.52
N LYS A 28 7.18 -13.09 -6.66
CA LYS A 28 8.18 -12.05 -6.91
C LYS A 28 8.10 -10.93 -5.86
N LYS A 29 6.89 -10.48 -5.51
CA LYS A 29 6.68 -9.40 -4.52
C LYS A 29 7.14 -9.80 -3.12
N SER A 30 6.85 -11.02 -2.67
CA SER A 30 7.25 -11.48 -1.33
C SER A 30 8.74 -11.82 -1.22
N HIS A 31 9.37 -12.31 -2.29
CA HIS A 31 10.77 -12.80 -2.25
C HIS A 31 11.82 -11.74 -2.65
N LEU A 32 11.41 -10.58 -3.20
CA LEU A 32 12.34 -9.47 -3.50
C LEU A 32 12.62 -8.56 -2.30
N GLY A 33 11.88 -8.69 -1.20
CA GLY A 33 12.04 -7.81 -0.03
C GLY A 33 11.49 -6.38 -0.22
N ASN A 34 10.73 -6.12 -1.30
CA ASN A 34 10.15 -4.80 -1.57
C ASN A 34 9.16 -4.33 -0.48
N GLU A 35 8.66 -5.24 0.36
CA GLU A 35 7.76 -4.91 1.47
C GLU A 35 8.41 -3.95 2.49
N TRP A 36 9.69 -4.16 2.80
CA TRP A 36 10.45 -3.36 3.77
C TRP A 36 10.72 -1.93 3.29
N LYS A 37 10.77 -1.73 1.96
CA LYS A 37 10.95 -0.41 1.35
C LYS A 37 9.69 0.46 1.41
N LYS A 38 8.52 -0.11 1.66
CA LYS A 38 7.25 0.63 1.72
C LYS A 38 7.13 1.51 2.97
N PRO A 39 6.15 2.44 3.02
CA PRO A 39 5.94 3.27 4.21
C PRO A 39 5.66 2.48 5.49
N PHE A 40 4.89 1.39 5.41
CA PHE A 40 4.54 0.59 6.59
C PHE A 40 5.55 -0.50 6.92
N ALA A 41 6.51 -0.80 6.04
CA ALA A 41 7.52 -1.83 6.25
C ALA A 41 6.96 -3.19 6.76
N GLY A 42 5.83 -3.63 6.21
CA GLY A 42 5.17 -4.89 6.59
C GLY A 42 4.21 -4.82 7.78
N SER A 43 4.17 -3.72 8.54
CA SER A 43 3.20 -3.52 9.63
C SER A 43 1.79 -3.30 9.09
N SER A 44 0.77 -3.67 9.87
CA SER A 44 -0.64 -3.42 9.53
C SER A 44 -1.03 -1.95 9.68
N HIS A 45 -0.50 -1.30 10.72
CA HIS A 45 -0.73 0.10 11.07
C HIS A 45 0.59 0.84 11.32
N ALA A 46 0.53 2.16 11.30
CA ALA A 46 1.63 3.02 11.73
C ALA A 46 1.10 4.30 12.35
N LYS A 47 1.76 4.76 13.41
CA LYS A 47 1.53 6.09 13.99
C LYS A 47 2.25 7.14 13.15
N GLY A 48 1.63 8.31 13.00
CA GLY A 48 2.23 9.46 12.33
C GLY A 48 1.75 10.78 12.90
N ILE A 49 2.44 11.85 12.53
CA ILE A 49 2.13 13.23 12.90
C ILE A 49 1.54 13.93 11.68
N VAL A 50 0.44 14.65 11.86
CA VAL A 50 -0.22 15.41 10.80
C VAL A 50 0.62 16.65 10.47
N LEU A 51 0.87 16.87 9.17
CA LEU A 51 1.61 18.04 8.68
C LEU A 51 0.66 19.12 8.17
N GLU A 52 -0.30 18.75 7.33
CA GLU A 52 -1.23 19.68 6.69
C GLU A 52 -2.52 18.95 6.30
N LYS A 53 -3.63 19.69 6.28
CA LYS A 53 -4.93 19.25 5.76
C LYS A 53 -4.95 19.45 4.24
N ILE A 54 -5.34 18.43 3.47
CA ILE A 54 -5.42 18.52 2.01
C ILE A 54 -6.81 18.12 1.50
N GLY A 55 -7.33 18.87 0.52
CA GLY A 55 -8.39 18.42 -0.37
C GLY A 55 -7.82 17.79 -1.64
N ILE A 56 -8.16 16.52 -1.91
CA ILE A 56 -7.78 15.84 -3.16
C ILE A 56 -9.01 15.75 -4.06
N GLU A 57 -8.90 16.22 -5.30
CA GLU A 57 -9.96 16.09 -6.28
C GLU A 57 -10.22 14.62 -6.65
N ALA A 58 -11.49 14.24 -6.71
CA ALA A 58 -11.91 12.92 -7.14
C ALA A 58 -11.57 12.69 -8.62
N LYS A 59 -11.33 11.43 -8.97
CA LYS A 59 -11.20 11.03 -10.37
C LYS A 59 -12.54 11.16 -11.08
N GLN A 60 -12.47 11.57 -12.34
CA GLN A 60 -13.57 11.46 -13.29
C GLN A 60 -14.13 10.02 -13.29
N PRO A 61 -15.46 9.81 -13.32
CA PRO A 61 -16.54 10.75 -13.66
C PRO A 61 -17.13 11.54 -12.47
N ASN A 62 -16.57 11.40 -11.27
CA ASN A 62 -17.11 12.04 -10.07
C ASN A 62 -16.58 13.48 -9.91
N SER A 63 -17.37 14.36 -9.30
CA SER A 63 -16.95 15.69 -8.88
C SER A 63 -17.08 15.82 -7.36
N ALA A 64 -15.95 15.79 -6.65
CA ALA A 64 -15.89 15.95 -5.20
C ALA A 64 -14.46 16.27 -4.74
N ILE A 65 -14.35 16.95 -3.59
CA ILE A 65 -13.07 17.13 -2.88
C ILE A 65 -13.01 16.15 -1.71
N ARG A 66 -12.10 15.19 -1.80
CA ARG A 66 -11.88 14.16 -0.80
C ARG A 66 -10.94 14.70 0.29
N LYS A 67 -11.46 14.80 1.51
CA LYS A 67 -10.72 15.32 2.66
C LYS A 67 -9.64 14.32 3.09
N CYS A 68 -8.39 14.76 3.08
CA CYS A 68 -7.21 13.98 3.39
C CYS A 68 -6.27 14.78 4.30
N ALA A 69 -5.27 14.11 4.86
CA ALA A 69 -4.19 14.73 5.61
C ALA A 69 -2.83 14.25 5.09
N ARG A 70 -1.81 15.13 5.07
CA ARG A 70 -0.41 14.69 5.02
C ARG A 70 -0.02 14.23 6.40
N VAL A 71 0.60 13.06 6.45
CA VAL A 71 1.07 12.47 7.70
C VAL A 71 2.51 12.05 7.52
N GLN A 72 3.36 12.44 8.46
CA GLN A 72 4.73 11.94 8.58
C GLN A 72 4.76 10.78 9.56
N LEU A 73 5.17 9.61 9.11
CA LEU A 73 5.27 8.44 9.98
C LEU A 73 6.41 8.60 10.98
N ILE A 74 6.12 8.41 12.27
CA ILE A 74 7.11 8.60 13.35
C ILE A 74 8.28 7.63 13.20
N LYS A 75 8.00 6.36 12.83
CA LYS A 75 9.00 5.31 12.77
C LYS A 75 10.07 5.46 11.68
N ASN A 76 9.78 6.20 10.60
CA ASN A 76 10.68 6.25 9.44
C ASN A 76 10.71 7.60 8.71
N GLY A 77 10.02 8.61 9.21
CA GLY A 77 9.97 9.95 8.63
C GLY A 77 9.32 10.04 7.24
N LYS A 78 8.75 8.95 6.72
CA LYS A 78 8.14 8.96 5.38
C LYS A 78 6.83 9.74 5.43
N LYS A 79 6.70 10.70 4.52
CA LYS A 79 5.48 11.48 4.32
C LYS A 79 4.50 10.69 3.45
N ILE A 80 3.26 10.55 3.90
CA ILE A 80 2.18 9.87 3.20
C ILE A 80 0.94 10.77 3.15
N ALA A 81 0.02 10.46 2.23
CA ALA A 81 -1.33 11.02 2.25
C ALA A 81 -2.29 9.96 2.78
N ALA A 82 -3.13 10.34 3.74
CA ALA A 82 -4.15 9.49 4.34
C ALA A 82 -5.54 10.13 4.17
N PHE A 83 -6.52 9.32 3.81
CA PHE A 83 -7.91 9.75 3.73
C PHE A 83 -8.53 9.84 5.12
N VAL A 84 -9.31 10.88 5.38
CA VAL A 84 -10.08 11.02 6.62
C VAL A 84 -11.50 10.53 6.33
N PRO A 85 -11.94 9.40 6.91
CA PRO A 85 -13.25 8.83 6.62
C PRO A 85 -14.38 9.61 7.29
N ASN A 86 -15.60 9.43 6.76
CA ASN A 86 -16.85 10.03 7.23
C ASN A 86 -16.91 11.56 7.08
N ASP A 87 -18.12 12.11 7.23
CA ASP A 87 -18.36 13.55 7.09
C ASP A 87 -17.94 14.31 8.35
N GLY A 88 -17.45 15.55 8.19
CA GLY A 88 -17.02 16.41 9.29
C GLY A 88 -15.76 15.96 10.05
N CYS A 89 -15.24 14.75 9.82
CA CYS A 89 -14.14 14.21 10.61
C CYS A 89 -12.80 14.95 10.47
N LEU A 90 -12.65 15.78 9.43
CA LEU A 90 -11.48 16.65 9.29
C LEU A 90 -11.39 17.68 10.41
N ASN A 91 -12.51 18.02 11.06
CA ASN A 91 -12.55 18.98 12.16
C ASN A 91 -11.99 18.42 13.47
N PHE A 92 -11.82 17.10 13.58
CA PHE A 92 -11.24 16.46 14.77
C PHE A 92 -9.72 16.32 14.73
N ILE A 93 -9.10 16.71 13.61
CA ILE A 93 -7.68 16.55 13.38
C ILE A 93 -7.10 17.95 13.24
N GLU A 94 -6.07 18.28 13.98
CA GLU A 94 -5.29 19.51 13.80
C GLU A 94 -3.86 19.22 13.31
N GLU A 95 -3.17 20.27 12.91
CA GLU A 95 -1.76 20.16 12.53
C GLU A 95 -0.92 19.80 13.75
N ASN A 96 0.08 18.92 13.55
CA ASN A 96 0.93 18.33 14.58
C ASN A 96 0.26 17.30 15.50
N ASP A 97 -1.01 16.94 15.27
CA ASP A 97 -1.65 15.85 16.01
C ASP A 97 -1.06 14.48 15.68
N GLU A 98 -1.04 13.60 16.68
CA GLU A 98 -0.73 12.18 16.48
C GLU A 98 -1.95 11.42 15.98
N VAL A 99 -1.78 10.71 14.87
CA VAL A 99 -2.83 9.90 14.24
C VAL A 99 -2.38 8.47 14.00
N LEU A 100 -3.32 7.53 14.15
CA LEU A 100 -3.13 6.14 13.77
C LEU A 100 -3.54 5.94 12.31
N ILE A 101 -2.64 5.40 11.49
CA ILE A 101 -2.87 5.18 10.06
C ILE A 101 -2.97 3.70 9.76
N ALA A 102 -3.97 3.34 8.96
CA ALA A 102 -4.19 2.01 8.41
C ALA A 102 -4.03 1.96 6.89
N GLY A 103 -3.76 0.78 6.36
CA GLY A 103 -3.90 0.52 4.92
C GLY A 103 -5.36 0.57 4.46
N PHE A 104 -5.62 1.04 3.24
CA PHE A 104 -6.98 1.25 2.72
C PHE A 104 -7.61 -0.03 2.12
N GLY A 105 -7.04 -1.22 2.37
CA GLY A 105 -7.63 -2.51 1.99
C GLY A 105 -7.23 -3.10 0.64
N ARG A 106 -6.79 -2.30 -0.36
CA ARG A 106 -6.39 -2.82 -1.70
C ARG A 106 -4.91 -3.21 -1.81
N LYS A 107 -4.32 -3.84 -0.78
CA LYS A 107 -2.93 -4.36 -0.78
C LYS A 107 -1.83 -3.38 -1.27
N GLY A 108 -2.00 -2.09 -0.95
CA GLY A 108 -1.10 -1.00 -1.33
C GLY A 108 -1.46 -0.28 -2.63
N HIS A 109 -2.64 -0.54 -3.18
CA HIS A 109 -3.22 0.24 -4.27
C HIS A 109 -4.15 1.33 -3.74
N ALA A 110 -4.32 2.38 -4.53
CA ALA A 110 -5.30 3.42 -4.23
C ALA A 110 -6.74 2.89 -4.36
N VAL A 111 -7.64 3.47 -3.59
CA VAL A 111 -9.02 2.99 -3.43
C VAL A 111 -10.00 4.00 -3.99
N GLY A 112 -11.03 3.48 -4.67
CA GLY A 112 -12.12 4.30 -5.20
C GLY A 112 -11.65 5.37 -6.18
N ASP A 113 -12.26 6.54 -6.05
CA ASP A 113 -12.02 7.72 -6.85
C ASP A 113 -10.90 8.62 -6.32
N ILE A 114 -10.21 8.23 -5.25
CA ILE A 114 -9.16 9.06 -4.63
C ILE A 114 -7.81 8.75 -5.30
N PRO A 115 -7.23 9.66 -6.09
CA PRO A 115 -5.95 9.42 -6.74
C PRO A 115 -4.80 9.41 -5.71
N GLY A 116 -3.89 8.45 -5.84
CA GLY A 116 -2.65 8.41 -5.05
C GLY A 116 -2.78 8.02 -3.57
N VAL A 117 -3.97 8.07 -2.98
CA VAL A 117 -4.19 7.76 -1.55
C VAL A 117 -4.37 6.27 -1.32
N ARG A 118 -3.51 5.70 -0.48
CA ARG A 118 -3.43 4.25 -0.19
C ARG A 118 -3.71 3.91 1.27
N PHE A 119 -3.90 4.93 2.09
CA PHE A 119 -4.01 4.85 3.54
C PHE A 119 -5.23 5.64 4.01
N LYS A 120 -5.72 5.30 5.20
CA LYS A 120 -6.77 6.04 5.88
C LYS A 120 -6.38 6.29 7.33
N VAL A 121 -6.90 7.37 7.89
CA VAL A 121 -6.92 7.59 9.35
C VAL A 121 -7.91 6.59 9.96
N VAL A 122 -7.54 6.06 11.13
CA VAL A 122 -8.39 5.15 11.93
C VAL A 122 -9.24 5.97 12.90
#